data_AF-A0AAJ2G7B1-F1
#
_entry.id   AF-A0AAJ2G7B1-F1
#
_cell.length_a   1.000
_cell.length_b   1.000
_cell.length_c   1.000
_cell.angle_alpha   90.00
_cell.angle_beta   90.00
_cell.angle_gamma   90.00
#
_symmetry.space_group_name_H-M   'P 1'
#
loop_
_entity.id
_entity.type
_entity.pdbx_description
1 polymer ?
#
loop_
_entity_poly.entity_id
_entity_poly.type
_entity_poly.pdbx_seq_one_letter_code
_entity_poly.pdbx_strand_id
1 'polypeptide(L)' 'MLKLDYTGSDYRGTGFQLGYEYKLMPTLSLELAIYAQRSFGNGLSLRIPIGFNFWGIQK' A
#
# COMPACT_ATOMS: atom_id res chain seq x y z
N MET A 1 -5.27 7.74 -7.82
CA MET A 1 -6.29 7.51 -6.79
C MET A 1 -5.61 7.35 -5.44
N LEU A 2 -6.02 8.14 -4.44
CA LEU A 2 -5.56 7.98 -3.06
C LEU A 2 -6.38 6.87 -2.41
N LYS A 3 -5.69 5.93 -1.75
CA LYS A 3 -6.23 4.80 -0.97
C LYS A 3 -5.77 4.99 0.47
N LEU A 4 -6.70 4.94 1.42
CA LEU A 4 -6.39 4.99 2.85
C LEU A 4 -7.08 3.80 3.50
N ASP A 5 -6.27 2.91 4.08
CA ASP A 5 -6.72 1.72 4.76
C ASP A 5 -6.18 1.75 6.19
N TYR A 6 -7.01 1.32 7.14
CA TYR A 6 -6.57 1.11 8.51
C TYR A 6 -6.76 -0.38 8.83
N THR A 7 -5.77 -0.97 9.48
CA THR A 7 -5.82 -2.35 9.95
C THR A 7 -5.67 -2.30 11.47
N GLY A 8 -6.76 -2.55 12.19
CA GLY A 8 -6.75 -2.76 13.63
C GLY A 8 -6.89 -4.24 13.91
N SER A 9 -5.94 -4.83 14.64
CA SER A 9 -6.05 -6.23 15.05
C SER A 9 -5.54 -6.41 16.48
N ASP A 10 -6.39 -6.89 17.38
CA ASP A 10 -6.08 -7.08 18.80
C ASP A 10 -4.85 -7.98 19.04
N TYR A 11 -4.53 -8.86 18.09
CA TYR A 11 -3.42 -9.82 18.20
C TYR A 11 -2.15 -9.39 17.45
N ARG A 12 -2.26 -8.49 16.47
CA ARG A 12 -1.15 -8.11 15.55
C ARG A 12 -0.80 -6.62 15.61
N GLY A 13 -1.51 -5.83 16.43
CA GLY A 13 -1.32 -4.40 16.57
C GLY A 13 -2.14 -3.57 15.59
N THR A 14 -2.00 -2.26 15.70
CA THR A 14 -2.67 -1.29 14.82
C THR A 14 -1.71 -0.84 13.72
N GLY A 15 -2.22 -0.78 12.50
CA GLY A 15 -1.48 -0.31 11.34
C GLY A 15 -2.33 0.56 10.44
N PHE A 16 -1.66 1.44 9.70
CA PHE A 16 -2.25 2.30 8.69
C PHE A 16 -1.52 2.10 7.38
N GLN A 17 -2.28 2.13 6.29
CA GLN A 17 -1.80 2.01 4.93
C GLN A 17 -2.30 3.19 4.13
N LEU A 18 -1.37 3.94 3.55
CA LEU A 18 -1.60 5.06 2.67
C LEU A 18 -1.10 4.67 1.27
N GLY A 19 -2.01 4.38 0.36
CA GLY A 19 -1.73 4.12 -1.04
C GLY A 19 -1.99 5.34 -1.92
N TYR A 20 -1.15 5.57 -2.91
CA TYR A 20 -1.39 6.50 -4.00
C TYR A 20 -1.08 5.80 -5.31
N GLU A 21 -2.10 5.71 -6.15
CA GLU A 21 -1.99 5.15 -7.49
C GLU A 21 -1.97 6.29 -8.51
N TYR A 22 -0.92 6.36 -9.33
CA TYR A 22 -0.80 7.32 -10.42
C TYR A 22 -0.91 6.61 -11.77
N LYS A 23 -1.90 6.97 -12.57
CA LYS A 23 -2.07 6.41 -13.92
C LYS A 23 -1.14 7.16 -14.89
N LEU A 24 -0.10 6.48 -15.35
CA LEU A 24 0.86 7.02 -16.32
C LEU A 24 0.32 6.89 -17.75
N MET A 25 -0.25 5.74 -18.07
CA MET A 25 -0.86 5.42 -19.36
C MET A 25 -2.10 4.54 -19.13
N PRO A 26 -3.00 4.38 -20.12
CA PRO A 26 -4.15 3.47 -20.02
C PRO A 26 -3.75 2.04 -19.64
N THR A 27 -2.54 1.62 -20.03
CA THR A 27 -1.96 0.31 -19.78
C THR A 27 -0.92 0.30 -18.65
N LEU A 28 -0.57 1.44 -18.05
CA LEU A 28 0.48 1.56 -17.05
C LEU A 28 0.05 2.45 -15.88
N SER A 29 0.04 1.88 -14.68
CA SER A 29 -0.19 2.61 -13.44
C SER A 29 0.96 2.39 -12.47
N LEU A 30 1.42 3.44 -11.82
CA LEU A 30 2.38 3.39 -10.72
C LEU A 30 1.59 3.34 -9.42
N GLU A 31 1.87 2.38 -8.56
CA GLU A 31 1.32 2.31 -7.21
C GLU A 31 2.43 2.55 -6.20
N LEU A 32 2.17 3.50 -5.30
CA LEU A 32 3.06 3.86 -4.21
C LEU A 32 2.24 3.68 -2.94
N ALA A 33 2.61 2.73 -2.08
CA ALA A 33 1.95 2.60 -0.79
C ALA A 33 2.94 2.77 0.35
N ILE A 34 2.44 3.27 1.47
CA ILE A 34 3.16 3.43 2.72
C ILE A 34 2.36 2.65 3.74
N TYR A 35 2.96 1.61 4.28
CA TYR A 35 2.41 0.77 5.32
C TYR A 35 3.18 1.02 6.60
N ALA A 36 2.46 1.39 7.66
CA ALA A 36 3.04 1.57 8.98
C ALA A 36 2.23 0.74 9.96
N GLN A 37 2.88 -0.24 10.59
CA GLN A 37 2.25 -1.10 11.58
C GLN A 37 3.01 -0.99 12.90
N ARG A 38 2.27 -0.74 13.97
CA ARG A 38 2.76 -0.77 15.34
C ARG A 38 2.37 -2.11 15.96
N SER A 39 3.35 -2.98 16.15
CA SER A 39 3.15 -4.25 16.84
C SER A 39 3.18 -4.05 18.36
N PHE A 40 2.45 -4.90 19.11
CA PHE A 40 2.38 -4.87 20.58
C PHE A 40 3.76 -5.09 21.26
N GLY A 41 4.80 -5.49 20.53
CA GLY A 41 6.16 -5.69 21.01
C GLY A 41 7.13 -4.51 20.80
N ASN A 42 6.64 -3.27 20.64
CA ASN A 42 7.44 -2.04 20.48
C ASN A 42 8.13 -1.82 19.11
N GLY A 43 7.80 -2.64 18.09
CA GLY A 43 8.29 -2.45 16.73
C GLY A 43 7.36 -1.59 15.88
N LEU A 44 7.83 -0.44 15.39
CA LEU A 44 7.22 0.26 14.26
C LEU A 44 7.80 -0.32 12.97
N SER A 45 6.96 -1.00 12.19
CA SER A 45 7.32 -1.50 10.86
C SER A 45 6.82 -0.52 9.81
N LEU A 46 7.75 0.18 9.15
CA LEU A 46 7.46 1.02 7.99
C LEU A 46 7.85 0.24 6.72
N ARG A 47 6.93 0.10 5.78
CA ARG A 47 7.17 -0.51 4.47
C ARG A 47 6.62 0.40 3.38
N ILE A 48 7.46 0.72 2.39
CA ILE A 48 7.09 1.56 1.26
C ILE A 48 7.20 0.72 -0.02
N PRO A 49 6.20 -0.10 -0.37
CA PRO A 49 6.19 -0.77 -1.67
C PRO A 49 5.99 0.25 -2.80
N ILE A 50 6.79 0.10 -3.85
CA ILE A 50 6.58 0.75 -5.15
C ILE A 50 6.32 -0.34 -6.18
N GLY A 51 5.25 -0.19 -6.95
CA GLY A 51 4.79 -1.20 -7.91
C GLY A 51 4.40 -0.57 -9.23
N PHE A 52 4.67 -1.28 -10.33
CA PHE A 52 4.20 -0.92 -11.66
C PHE A 52 3.14 -1.93 -12.09
N ASN A 53 1.91 -1.46 -12.28
CA ASN A 53 0.79 -2.24 -12.76
C ASN A 53 0.66 -2.05 -14.27
N PHE A 54 1.05 -3.07 -15.01
CA PHE A 54 0.85 -3.15 -16.46
C PHE A 54 -0.47 -3.87 -16.74
N TRP A 55 -1.47 -3.10 -17.18
CA TRP A 55 -2.66 -3.67 -17.81
C TRP A 55 -2.31 -3.91 -19.28
N GLY A 56 -1.54 -4.98 -19.51
CA GLY A 56 -1.35 -5.51 -20.85
C GLY A 56 -2.69 -6.02 -21.35
N ILE A 57 -3.18 -5.46 -22.45
CA ILE A 57 -4.30 -6.03 -23.21
C ILE A 57 -3.84 -7.43 -23.62
N GLN A 58 -4.33 -8.47 -22.94
CA GLN A 58 -4.22 -9.83 -23.46
C GLN A 58 -5.06 -9.85 -24.74
N LYS A 59 -4.36 -9.83 -25.89
CA LYS A 59 -4.94 -10.06 -27.21
C LYS A 59 -5.19 -11.53 -27.42
#